data_AF-A0A951XRF3-F1
#
_entry.id   AF-A0A951XRF3-F1
#
_cell.length_a   1.000
_cell.length_b   1.000
_cell.length_c   1.000
_cell.angle_alpha   90.00
_cell.angle_beta   90.00
_cell.angle_gamma   90.00
#
_symmetry.space_group_name_H-M   'P 1'
#
loop_
_entity.id
_entity.type
_entity.pdbx_description
1 polymer ?
#
loop_
_entity_poly.entity_id
_entity_poly.type
_entity_poly.pdbx_seq_one_letter_code
_entity_poly.pdbx_strand_id
1 'polypeptide(L)'
;MKTMQKGFTLVELIVVIVILGILAATALPKFVDMSGEARQAATDGVAGALNSGSSINYAASLAKGQVQSAALSSAATTGGGVVDTSGGCTLTVAANLIQAGVEFHASDSGKYNISGAGTPTNVGDNVTCTVTNNDDNTKTASFVLLGTK
;
A
#
# COMPACT_ATOMS: atom_id res chain seq x y z
N MET A 1 60.53 -20.57 13.53
CA MET A 1 59.78 -20.72 14.79
C MET A 1 58.39 -21.23 14.45
N LYS A 2 57.95 -22.33 15.07
CA LYS A 2 56.65 -22.97 14.78
C LYS A 2 55.62 -22.37 15.74
N THR A 3 54.68 -21.58 15.22
CA THR A 3 53.62 -20.96 16.02
C THR A 3 52.61 -22.04 16.43
N MET A 4 52.43 -22.27 17.72
CA MET A 4 51.39 -23.18 18.22
C MET A 4 50.02 -22.55 17.93
N GLN A 5 49.21 -23.23 17.12
CA GLN A 5 47.81 -22.87 16.91
C GLN A 5 47.06 -23.16 18.21
N LYS A 6 46.59 -22.11 18.91
CA LYS A 6 45.68 -22.27 20.04
C LYS A 6 44.33 -22.74 19.48
N GLY A 7 43.96 -23.99 19.80
CA GLY A 7 42.64 -24.51 19.49
C GLY A 7 41.55 -23.79 20.28
N PHE A 8 40.36 -23.68 19.70
CA PHE A 8 39.18 -23.10 20.34
C PHE A 8 38.73 -24.00 21.50
N THR A 9 38.44 -23.44 22.67
CA THR A 9 37.99 -24.24 23.81
C THR A 9 36.50 -24.59 23.69
N LEU A 10 36.10 -25.77 24.18
CA LEU A 10 34.66 -26.13 24.22
C LEU A 10 33.85 -25.14 25.04
N VAL A 11 34.45 -24.55 26.08
CA VAL A 11 33.81 -23.53 26.92
C VAL A 11 33.56 -22.22 26.16
N GLU A 12 34.49 -21.77 25.31
CA GLU A 12 34.25 -20.63 24.42
C GLU A 12 33.09 -20.89 23.47
N LEU A 13 32.96 -22.12 22.95
CA LEU A 13 31.87 -22.43 22.05
C LEU A 13 30.51 -22.41 22.75
N ILE A 14 30.46 -22.94 23.98
CA ILE A 14 29.25 -22.96 24.80
C ILE A 14 28.83 -21.54 25.19
N VAL A 15 29.78 -20.68 25.62
CA VAL A 15 29.41 -19.32 26.04
C VAL A 15 28.89 -18.49 24.87
N VAL A 16 29.45 -18.68 23.66
CA VAL A 16 29.00 -17.96 22.46
C VAL A 16 27.56 -18.34 22.10
N ILE A 17 27.21 -19.63 22.07
CA ILE A 17 25.83 -20.04 21.76
C ILE A 17 24.83 -19.60 22.84
N VAL A 18 25.25 -19.52 24.10
CA VAL A 18 24.41 -19.01 25.19
C VAL A 18 24.13 -17.51 25.01
N ILE A 19 25.18 -16.72 24.72
CA ILE A 19 25.02 -15.28 24.46
C ILE A 19 24.13 -15.05 23.22
N LEU A 20 24.38 -15.77 22.12
CA LEU A 20 23.54 -15.70 20.92
C LEU A 20 22.11 -16.13 21.20
N GLY A 21 21.88 -17.12 22.06
CA GLY A 21 20.56 -17.55 22.48
C GLY A 21 19.76 -16.46 23.21
N ILE A 22 20.40 -15.74 24.15
CA ILE A 22 19.76 -14.64 24.89
C ILE A 22 19.45 -13.45 23.96
N LEU A 23 20.40 -13.10 23.10
CA LEU A 23 20.21 -12.02 22.11
C LEU A 23 19.09 -12.37 21.13
N ALA A 24 19.03 -13.61 20.66
CA ALA A 24 17.97 -14.08 19.76
C ALA A 24 16.59 -14.05 20.45
N ALA A 25 16.51 -14.53 21.70
CA ALA A 25 15.25 -14.56 22.46
C ALA A 25 14.65 -13.17 22.70
N THR A 26 15.49 -12.15 22.86
CA THR A 26 15.05 -10.76 23.10
C THR A 26 14.83 -9.95 21.82
N ALA A 27 15.62 -10.20 20.77
CA ALA A 27 15.52 -9.46 19.52
C ALA A 27 14.39 -9.95 18.62
N LEU A 28 14.14 -11.27 18.57
CA LEU A 28 13.20 -11.88 17.62
C LEU A 28 11.75 -11.36 17.77
N PRO A 29 11.16 -11.23 18.97
CA PRO A 29 9.81 -10.69 19.12
C PRO A 29 9.69 -9.27 18.54
N LYS A 30 10.67 -8.41 18.84
CA LYS A 30 10.69 -7.02 18.38
C LYS A 30 10.78 -6.91 16.84
N PHE A 31 11.55 -7.77 16.20
CA PHE A 31 11.66 -7.78 14.73
C PHE A 31 10.35 -8.17 14.04
N VAL A 32 9.58 -9.10 14.63
CA VAL A 32 8.26 -9.50 14.10
C VAL A 32 7.27 -8.33 14.21
N ASP A 33 7.23 -7.65 15.35
CA ASP A 33 6.35 -6.49 15.55
C ASP A 33 6.68 -5.33 14.59
N MET A 34 7.97 -4.99 14.44
CA MET A 34 8.42 -3.94 13.52
C MET A 34 8.06 -4.24 12.06
N SER A 35 8.08 -5.51 11.66
CA SER A 35 7.70 -5.90 10.29
C SER A 35 6.20 -5.68 10.04
N GLY A 36 5.36 -5.92 11.04
CA GLY A 36 3.92 -5.64 10.98
C GLY A 36 3.62 -4.14 10.91
N GLU A 37 4.30 -3.34 11.74
CA GLU A 37 4.18 -1.88 11.75
C GLU A 37 4.66 -1.26 10.44
N ALA A 38 5.78 -1.74 9.88
CA ALA A 38 6.29 -1.28 8.60
C ALA A 38 5.29 -1.53 7.45
N ARG A 39 4.61 -2.70 7.46
CA ARG A 39 3.56 -3.00 6.48
C ARG A 39 2.36 -2.07 6.66
N GLN A 40 1.92 -1.81 7.89
CA GLN A 40 0.84 -0.87 8.16
C GLN A 40 1.18 0.53 7.65
N ALA A 41 2.36 1.05 7.99
CA ALA A 41 2.81 2.37 7.55
C ALA A 41 2.89 2.48 6.02
N ALA A 42 3.33 1.42 5.34
CA ALA A 42 3.33 1.38 3.88
C ALA A 42 1.90 1.41 3.30
N THR A 43 0.98 0.64 3.88
CA THR A 43 -0.45 0.65 3.49
C THR A 43 -1.09 2.03 3.72
N ASP A 44 -0.80 2.67 4.85
CA ASP A 44 -1.25 4.05 5.15
C ASP A 44 -0.68 5.05 4.13
N GLY A 45 0.59 4.88 3.74
CA GLY A 45 1.22 5.69 2.70
C GLY A 45 0.51 5.56 1.35
N VAL A 46 0.13 4.34 0.96
CA VAL A 46 -0.64 4.10 -0.28
C VAL A 46 -2.03 4.72 -0.20
N ALA A 47 -2.75 4.56 0.92
CA ALA A 47 -4.05 5.20 1.11
C ALA A 47 -3.96 6.74 1.08
N GLY A 48 -2.93 7.33 1.68
CA GLY A 48 -2.67 8.77 1.62
C GLY A 48 -2.39 9.27 0.20
N ALA A 49 -1.62 8.49 -0.58
CA ALA A 49 -1.38 8.78 -1.99
C ALA A 49 -2.67 8.70 -2.81
N LEU A 50 -3.52 7.69 -2.58
CA LEU A 50 -4.82 7.54 -3.26
C LEU A 50 -5.79 8.67 -2.91
N ASN A 51 -5.85 9.09 -1.65
CA ASN A 51 -6.66 10.22 -1.21
C ASN A 51 -6.22 11.52 -1.90
N SER A 52 -4.90 11.74 -1.97
CA SER A 52 -4.32 12.88 -2.67
C SER A 52 -4.62 12.82 -4.17
N GLY A 53 -4.41 11.67 -4.81
CA GLY A 53 -4.72 11.44 -6.22
C GLY A 53 -6.20 11.68 -6.53
N SER A 54 -7.11 11.20 -5.68
CA SER A 54 -8.55 11.43 -5.84
C SER A 54 -8.92 12.90 -5.72
N SER A 55 -8.35 13.64 -4.77
CA SER A 55 -8.58 15.09 -4.61
C SER A 55 -8.07 15.92 -5.79
N ILE A 56 -6.88 15.60 -6.31
CA ILE A 56 -6.31 16.25 -7.49
C ILE A 56 -7.14 15.93 -8.72
N ASN A 57 -7.57 14.68 -8.86
CA ASN A 57 -8.43 14.23 -9.95
C ASN A 57 -9.78 14.95 -9.95
N TYR A 58 -10.38 15.11 -8.78
CA TYR A 58 -11.62 15.86 -8.60
C TYR A 58 -11.45 17.35 -8.93
N ALA A 59 -10.39 17.99 -8.44
CA ALA A 59 -10.09 19.37 -8.80
C ALA A 59 -9.90 19.54 -10.32
N ALA A 60 -9.25 18.57 -10.97
CA ALA A 60 -9.08 18.56 -12.41
C ALA A 60 -10.40 18.36 -13.18
N SER A 61 -11.34 17.55 -12.66
CA SER A 61 -12.66 17.36 -13.29
C SER A 61 -13.48 18.64 -13.28
N LEU A 62 -13.47 19.36 -12.15
CA LEU A 62 -14.11 20.67 -12.02
C LEU A 62 -13.48 21.71 -12.95
N ALA A 63 -12.15 21.78 -13.01
CA ALA A 63 -11.44 22.73 -13.86
C ALA A 63 -11.72 22.53 -15.36
N LYS A 64 -11.98 21.28 -15.78
CA LYS A 64 -12.32 20.93 -17.17
C LYS A 64 -13.82 20.99 -17.47
N GLY A 65 -14.66 21.41 -16.51
CA GLY A 65 -16.11 21.51 -16.69
C GLY A 65 -16.81 20.15 -16.87
N GLN A 66 -16.17 19.07 -16.44
CA GLN A 66 -16.72 17.71 -16.53
C GLN A 66 -17.66 17.43 -15.36
N VAL A 67 -18.70 18.25 -15.24
CA VAL A 67 -19.55 18.28 -14.04
C VAL A 67 -20.79 17.39 -14.10
N GLN A 68 -21.08 16.70 -15.22
CA GLN A 68 -22.11 15.65 -15.31
C GLN A 68 -22.05 14.80 -16.59
N SER A 69 -22.25 13.48 -16.42
CA SER A 69 -22.89 12.51 -17.34
C SER A 69 -22.45 12.38 -18.82
N ALA A 70 -21.28 12.88 -19.23
CA ALA A 70 -20.66 12.36 -20.45
C ALA A 70 -19.90 11.08 -20.11
N ALA A 71 -20.12 10.00 -20.87
CA ALA A 71 -19.28 8.81 -20.76
C ALA A 71 -17.82 9.23 -21.00
N LEU A 72 -17.01 9.26 -19.94
CA LEU A 72 -15.57 9.23 -20.07
C LEU A 72 -15.29 7.84 -20.64
N SER A 73 -15.16 7.75 -21.96
CA SER A 73 -14.65 6.52 -22.56
C SER A 73 -13.34 6.21 -21.84
N SER A 74 -13.21 4.96 -21.40
CA SER A 74 -12.14 4.42 -20.58
C SER A 74 -10.79 4.43 -21.31
N ALA A 75 -10.38 5.59 -21.81
CA ALA A 75 -9.06 5.87 -22.30
C ALA A 75 -8.30 6.49 -21.14
N ALA A 76 -7.58 5.64 -20.42
CA ALA A 76 -6.38 6.08 -19.73
C ALA A 76 -5.66 7.10 -20.61
N THR A 77 -5.53 8.33 -20.14
CA THR A 77 -4.52 9.23 -20.68
C THR A 77 -3.39 9.22 -19.68
N THR A 78 -2.38 8.42 -20.00
CA THR A 78 -0.98 8.73 -19.71
C THR A 78 -0.79 10.24 -19.91
N GLY A 79 -0.64 10.97 -18.79
CA GLY A 79 -0.42 12.42 -18.79
C GLY A 79 -1.70 13.27 -18.73
N GLY A 80 -2.05 13.74 -17.53
CA GLY A 80 -2.88 14.94 -17.33
C GLY A 80 -4.39 14.83 -17.58
N GLY A 81 -4.91 13.62 -17.81
CA GLY A 81 -6.34 13.33 -17.91
C GLY A 81 -7.06 13.28 -16.55
N VAL A 82 -8.37 13.49 -16.56
CA VAL A 82 -9.24 13.19 -15.41
C VAL A 82 -9.56 11.69 -15.45
N VAL A 83 -9.38 11.01 -14.33
CA VAL A 83 -9.75 9.61 -14.11
C VAL A 83 -11.25 9.52 -13.82
N ASP A 84 -11.94 8.62 -14.51
CA ASP A 84 -13.33 8.27 -14.22
C ASP A 84 -13.39 7.43 -12.94
N THR A 85 -14.10 7.94 -11.92
CA THR A 85 -14.25 7.27 -10.63
C THR A 85 -15.56 6.49 -10.49
N SER A 86 -16.42 6.46 -11.51
CA SER A 86 -17.73 5.76 -11.48
C SER A 86 -17.64 4.25 -11.26
N GLY A 87 -16.49 3.64 -11.57
CA GLY A 87 -16.20 2.25 -11.21
C GLY A 87 -16.10 2.00 -9.70
N GLY A 88 -16.06 3.05 -8.87
CA GLY A 88 -15.94 2.95 -7.42
C GLY A 88 -14.57 2.42 -6.98
N CYS A 89 -14.56 1.71 -5.86
CA CYS A 89 -13.36 1.16 -5.23
C CYS A 89 -12.81 -0.05 -5.98
N THR A 90 -12.22 0.17 -7.15
CA THR A 90 -11.61 -0.86 -7.98
C THR A 90 -10.12 -0.63 -8.16
N LEU A 91 -9.40 -1.70 -8.44
CA LEU A 91 -7.97 -1.67 -8.69
C LEU A 91 -7.61 -0.79 -9.90
N THR A 92 -8.45 -0.81 -10.93
CA THR A 92 -8.28 0.03 -12.13
C THR A 92 -8.37 1.52 -11.79
N VAL A 93 -9.35 1.92 -10.98
CA VAL A 93 -9.50 3.33 -10.57
C VAL A 93 -8.29 3.75 -9.73
N ALA A 94 -7.90 2.95 -8.74
CA ALA A 94 -6.74 3.23 -7.90
C ALA A 94 -5.43 3.35 -8.69
N ALA A 95 -5.17 2.42 -9.63
CA ALA A 95 -3.97 2.45 -10.47
C ALA A 95 -3.91 3.69 -11.37
N ASN A 96 -5.05 4.15 -11.87
CA ASN A 96 -5.13 5.37 -12.68
C ASN A 96 -5.03 6.65 -11.85
N LEU A 97 -5.45 6.64 -10.57
CA LEU A 97 -5.32 7.78 -9.67
C LEU A 97 -3.87 8.05 -9.25
N ILE A 98 -3.07 7.00 -9.10
CA ILE A 98 -1.66 7.13 -8.72
C ILE A 98 -0.75 6.28 -9.62
N GLN A 99 -0.14 6.94 -10.60
CA GLN A 99 0.79 6.33 -11.55
C GLN A 99 2.21 6.18 -10.96
N ALA A 100 2.31 5.79 -9.69
CA ALA A 100 3.55 5.84 -8.89
C ALA A 100 4.29 4.49 -8.81
N GLY A 101 4.06 3.57 -9.74
CA GLY A 101 4.68 2.23 -9.70
C GLY A 101 4.18 1.34 -8.56
N VAL A 102 3.03 1.68 -7.95
CA VAL A 102 2.38 0.86 -6.94
C VAL A 102 1.62 -0.27 -7.63
N GLU A 103 1.88 -1.50 -7.20
CA GLU A 103 1.28 -2.70 -7.79
C GLU A 103 -0.05 -3.04 -7.11
N PHE A 104 -1.16 -2.69 -7.77
CA PHE A 104 -2.51 -3.06 -7.35
C PHE A 104 -2.95 -4.36 -8.01
N HIS A 105 -3.34 -5.36 -7.21
CA HIS A 105 -3.81 -6.65 -7.70
C HIS A 105 -4.84 -7.26 -6.74
N ALA A 106 -5.74 -8.08 -7.29
CA ALA A 106 -6.69 -8.84 -6.50
C ALA A 106 -5.93 -9.81 -5.57
N SER A 107 -6.57 -10.27 -4.49
CA SER A 107 -5.99 -10.94 -3.32
C SER A 107 -5.01 -12.11 -3.56
N ASP A 108 -4.86 -12.60 -4.79
CA ASP A 108 -4.02 -13.73 -5.17
C ASP A 108 -2.76 -13.35 -5.99
N SER A 109 -2.53 -12.05 -6.23
CA SER A 109 -1.32 -11.52 -6.87
C SER A 109 -1.04 -10.08 -6.40
N GLY A 110 0.18 -9.56 -6.62
CA GLY A 110 0.61 -8.18 -6.29
C GLY A 110 0.52 -7.77 -4.81
N LYS A 111 0.88 -6.50 -4.51
CA LYS A 111 1.08 -6.04 -3.11
C LYS A 111 -0.16 -5.50 -2.42
N TYR A 112 -1.03 -4.81 -3.15
CA TYR A 112 -2.19 -4.14 -2.56
C TYR A 112 -3.47 -4.46 -3.31
N ASN A 113 -4.53 -4.79 -2.58
CA ASN A 113 -5.88 -4.89 -3.08
C ASN A 113 -6.70 -3.65 -2.71
N ILE A 114 -7.71 -3.34 -3.52
CA ILE A 114 -8.65 -2.24 -3.30
C ILE A 114 -10.05 -2.80 -3.24
N SER A 115 -10.79 -2.44 -2.20
CA SER A 115 -12.18 -2.85 -2.01
C SER A 115 -13.00 -1.73 -1.41
N GLY A 116 -14.32 -1.84 -1.52
CA GLY A 116 -15.26 -0.87 -0.95
C GLY A 116 -16.63 -1.01 -1.62
N ALA A 117 -17.66 -0.58 -0.90
CA ALA A 117 -19.02 -0.62 -1.40
C ALA A 117 -19.46 0.78 -1.85
N GLY A 118 -20.29 0.82 -2.88
CA GLY A 118 -20.79 2.06 -3.47
C GLY A 118 -19.95 2.54 -4.65
N THR A 119 -20.62 3.28 -5.53
CA THR A 119 -20.01 3.94 -6.68
C THR A 119 -20.41 5.41 -6.60
N PRO A 120 -19.51 6.35 -6.88
CA PRO A 120 -19.91 7.75 -6.97
C PRO A 120 -20.84 7.91 -8.17
N THR A 121 -21.99 8.54 -7.92
CA THR A 121 -23.03 8.76 -8.93
C THR A 121 -23.06 10.20 -9.44
N ASN A 122 -22.55 11.12 -8.62
CA ASN A 122 -22.45 12.54 -8.91
C ASN A 122 -21.05 13.06 -8.60
N VAL A 123 -20.72 14.19 -9.24
CA VAL A 123 -19.50 14.93 -8.98
C VAL A 123 -19.48 15.40 -7.53
N GLY A 124 -18.43 15.03 -6.81
CA GLY A 124 -18.26 15.34 -5.39
C GLY A 124 -18.89 14.33 -4.44
N ASP A 125 -19.47 13.23 -4.93
CA ASP A 125 -19.85 12.11 -4.07
C ASP A 125 -18.61 11.52 -3.40
N ASN A 126 -18.73 11.18 -2.11
CA ASN A 126 -17.66 10.55 -1.35
C ASN A 126 -17.95 9.05 -1.20
N VAL A 127 -17.03 8.22 -1.68
CA VAL A 127 -17.04 6.77 -1.45
C VAL A 127 -15.83 6.38 -0.63
N THR A 128 -16.06 5.67 0.48
CA THR A 128 -14.95 5.15 1.30
C THR A 128 -14.45 3.85 0.70
N CYS A 129 -13.18 3.85 0.33
CA CYS A 129 -12.46 2.68 -0.17
C CYS A 129 -11.43 2.21 0.85
N THR A 130 -11.09 0.94 0.78
CA THR A 130 -10.11 0.28 1.64
C THR A 130 -8.98 -0.27 0.78
N VAL A 131 -7.76 0.08 1.15
CA VAL A 131 -6.52 -0.57 0.71
C VAL A 131 -6.23 -1.71 1.67
N THR A 132 -5.92 -2.88 1.14
CA THR A 132 -5.49 -4.05 1.92
C THR A 132 -4.13 -4.50 1.41
N ASN A 133 -3.20 -4.78 2.32
CA ASN A 133 -1.92 -5.41 1.97
C ASN A 133 -2.13 -6.90 1.74
N ASN A 134 -1.72 -7.43 0.59
CA ASN A 134 -1.94 -8.85 0.27
C ASN A 134 -0.94 -9.78 0.99
N ASP A 135 0.24 -9.29 1.38
CA ASP A 135 1.20 -10.06 2.19
C ASP A 135 0.71 -10.26 3.63
N ASP A 136 -0.12 -9.34 4.12
CA ASP A 136 -0.78 -9.40 5.43
C ASP A 136 -2.14 -8.72 5.35
N ASN A 137 -3.17 -9.52 5.04
CA ASN A 137 -4.55 -9.08 4.84
C ASN A 137 -5.18 -8.40 6.08
N THR A 138 -4.49 -8.39 7.23
CA THR A 138 -4.91 -7.65 8.42
C THR A 138 -4.50 -6.18 8.38
N LYS A 139 -3.55 -5.80 7.51
CA LYS A 139 -3.08 -4.41 7.36
C LYS A 139 -3.91 -3.70 6.31
N THR A 140 -4.79 -2.83 6.77
CA THR A 140 -5.70 -2.07 5.92
C THR A 140 -5.65 -0.59 6.25
N ALA A 141 -5.99 0.24 5.26
CA ALA A 141 -6.14 1.67 5.42
C ALA A 141 -7.26 2.18 4.52
N SER A 142 -8.01 3.19 4.96
CA SER A 142 -9.10 3.77 4.18
C SER A 142 -8.68 5.06 3.47
N PHE A 143 -9.24 5.29 2.29
CA PHE A 143 -9.17 6.57 1.59
C PHE A 143 -10.55 6.95 1.05
N VAL A 144 -10.74 8.23 0.76
CA VAL A 144 -11.98 8.72 0.15
C VAL A 144 -11.77 8.85 -1.36
N LEU A 145 -12.62 8.17 -2.11
CA LEU A 145 -12.76 8.32 -3.55
C LEU A 145 -13.85 9.36 -3.83
N LEU A 146 -13.46 10.43 -4.50
CA LEU A 146 -14.35 11.50 -4.94
C LEU A 146 -14.92 11.22 -6.33
N GLY A 147 -16.21 11.44 -6.49
CA GLY A 147 -16.93 11.38 -7.75
C GLY A 147 -16.45 12.44 -8.73
N THR A 148 -16.08 12.03 -9.95
CA THR A 148 -15.70 12.94 -11.05
C THR A 148 -16.69 12.92 -12.21
N LYS A 149 -17.83 12.26 -12.03
CA LYS A 149 -18.92 12.15 -12.99
C LYS A 149 -20.26 12.50 -12.37
#